data_AF-A0A539E5F6-F1
#
_entry.id   AF-A0A539E5F6-F1
#
_cell.length_a   1.000
_cell.length_b   1.000
_cell.length_c   1.000
_cell.angle_alpha   90.00
_cell.angle_beta   90.00
_cell.angle_gamma   90.00
#
_symmetry.space_group_name_H-M   'P 1'
#
loop_
_entity.id
_entity.type
_entity.pdbx_description
1 polymer ?
#
loop_
_entity_poly.entity_id
_entity_poly.type
_entity_poly.pdbx_seq_one_letter_code
_entity_poly.pdbx_strand_id
1 'polypeptide(L)'
;MSPQETLEIIKKIKKSHENTFVTTGVTIGLILTLYFYSFASLIDKAPPIFFDIQVVTTLLFIACLLFLKRVAFFLVKLTKGRRAGYRSVLAQLTADDMDKNDDALLQRFPRS
;
A
#
# COMPACT_ATOMS: atom_id res chain seq x y z
N MET A 1 2.49 8.15 26.68
CA MET A 1 1.31 8.09 25.80
C MET A 1 0.33 7.18 26.48
N SER A 2 -0.94 7.54 26.63
CA SER A 2 -1.88 6.66 27.32
C SER A 2 -2.12 5.40 26.48
N PRO A 3 -2.44 4.24 27.09
CA PRO A 3 -2.77 3.02 26.36
C PRO A 3 -3.94 3.21 25.39
N GLN A 4 -4.88 4.10 25.74
CA GLN A 4 -6.04 4.46 24.92
C GLN A 4 -5.63 5.29 23.69
N GLU A 5 -4.72 6.25 23.84
CA GLU A 5 -4.17 7.04 22.71
C GLU A 5 -3.42 6.15 21.72
N THR A 6 -2.65 5.18 22.24
CA THR A 6 -1.89 4.24 21.40
C THR A 6 -2.82 3.34 20.59
N LEU A 7 -3.90 2.85 21.22
CA LEU A 7 -4.96 2.07 20.55
C LEU A 7 -5.64 2.85 19.43
N GLU A 8 -6.02 4.09 19.69
CA GLU A 8 -6.65 4.92 18.66
C GLU A 8 -5.73 5.16 17.47
N ILE A 9 -4.43 5.35 17.72
CA ILE A 9 -3.42 5.54 16.69
C ILE A 9 -3.27 4.26 15.86
N ILE A 10 -3.19 3.09 16.47
CA ILE A 10 -3.11 1.79 15.78
C ILE A 10 -4.34 1.60 14.88
N LYS A 11 -5.55 1.85 15.40
CA LYS A 11 -6.79 1.75 14.61
C LYS A 11 -6.80 2.72 13.42
N LYS A 12 -6.34 3.96 13.62
CA LYS A 12 -6.21 4.95 12.54
C LYS A 12 -5.18 4.51 11.48
N ILE A 13 -4.07 3.90 11.89
CA ILE A 13 -3.05 3.37 10.96
C ILE A 13 -3.63 2.19 10.16
N LYS A 14 -4.29 1.24 10.82
CA LYS A 14 -4.90 0.06 10.18
C LYS A 14 -5.95 0.45 9.16
N LYS A 15 -6.87 1.36 9.52
CA LYS A 15 -7.87 1.90 8.59
C LYS A 15 -7.22 2.63 7.41
N SER A 16 -6.15 3.39 7.64
CA SER A 16 -5.41 4.04 6.56
C SER A 16 -4.75 3.01 5.64
N HIS A 17 -4.19 1.93 6.19
CA HIS A 17 -3.58 0.84 5.44
C HIS A 17 -4.57 0.10 4.57
N GLU A 18 -5.73 -0.25 5.12
CA GLU A 18 -6.82 -0.89 4.37
C GLU A 18 -7.29 -0.01 3.21
N ASN A 19 -7.55 1.28 3.47
CA ASN A 19 -7.92 2.21 2.41
C ASN A 19 -6.84 2.32 1.34
N THR A 20 -5.56 2.47 1.73
CA THR A 20 -4.45 2.53 0.76
C THR A 20 -4.33 1.23 -0.04
N PHE A 21 -4.46 0.07 0.60
CA PHE A 21 -4.44 -1.23 -0.05
C PHE A 21 -5.53 -1.33 -1.13
N VAL A 22 -6.77 -1.02 -0.77
CA VAL A 22 -7.91 -1.06 -1.70
C VAL A 22 -7.73 -0.04 -2.83
N THR A 23 -7.42 1.22 -2.50
CA THR A 23 -7.25 2.28 -3.51
C THR A 23 -6.12 1.93 -4.48
N THR A 24 -4.95 1.51 -3.99
CA THR A 24 -3.83 1.12 -4.86
C THR A 24 -4.18 -0.08 -5.74
N GLY A 25 -4.84 -1.10 -5.20
CA GLY A 25 -5.30 -2.25 -5.98
C GLY A 25 -6.25 -1.85 -7.11
N VAL A 26 -7.26 -1.02 -6.81
CA VAL A 26 -8.22 -0.51 -7.79
C VAL A 26 -7.55 0.34 -8.86
N THR A 27 -6.66 1.27 -8.46
CA THR A 27 -5.93 2.12 -9.40
C THR A 27 -5.07 1.30 -10.36
N ILE A 28 -4.31 0.32 -9.86
CA ILE A 28 -3.49 -0.54 -10.72
C ILE A 28 -4.38 -1.36 -11.66
N GLY A 29 -5.47 -1.96 -11.15
CA GLY A 29 -6.42 -2.72 -11.98
C GLY A 29 -7.02 -1.88 -13.11
N LEU A 30 -7.37 -0.63 -12.83
CA LEU A 30 -7.89 0.31 -13.83
C LEU A 30 -6.83 0.64 -14.89
N ILE A 31 -5.59 0.92 -14.48
CA ILE A 31 -4.49 1.20 -15.41
C ILE A 31 -4.22 0.00 -16.32
N LEU A 32 -4.16 -1.21 -15.76
CA LEU A 32 -3.96 -2.44 -16.54
C LEU A 32 -5.09 -2.66 -17.55
N THR A 33 -6.33 -2.37 -17.16
CA THR A 33 -7.48 -2.42 -18.08
C THR A 33 -7.31 -1.43 -19.22
N LEU A 34 -6.94 -0.17 -18.93
CA LEU A 34 -6.68 0.84 -19.94
C LEU A 34 -5.55 0.42 -20.88
N TYR A 35 -4.47 -0.14 -20.35
CA TYR A 35 -3.36 -0.68 -21.15
C TYR A 35 -3.83 -1.76 -22.11
N PHE A 36 -4.65 -2.70 -21.65
CA PHE A 36 -5.20 -3.74 -22.52
C PHE A 36 -5.98 -3.15 -23.70
N TYR A 37 -6.84 -2.17 -23.45
CA TYR A 37 -7.58 -1.47 -24.52
C TYR A 37 -6.68 -0.61 -25.42
N SER A 38 -5.72 0.10 -24.84
CA SER A 38 -4.76 0.92 -25.59
C SER A 38 -3.92 0.06 -26.51
N PHE A 39 -3.50 -1.13 -26.08
CA PHE A 39 -2.77 -2.07 -26.94
C PHE A 39 -3.59 -2.43 -28.18
N ALA A 40 -4.83 -2.88 -28.00
CA ALA A 40 -5.71 -3.28 -29.10
C ALA A 40 -5.97 -2.13 -30.10
N SER A 41 -6.06 -0.89 -29.61
CA SER A 41 -6.30 0.29 -30.46
C SER A 41 -5.03 0.79 -31.17
N LEU A 42 -3.86 0.63 -30.53
CA LEU A 42 -2.61 1.24 -30.98
C LEU A 42 -1.67 0.28 -31.70
N ILE A 43 -1.93 -1.03 -31.69
CA ILE A 43 -1.03 -2.06 -32.23
C ILE A 43 -0.51 -1.76 -33.65
N ASP A 44 -1.36 -1.20 -34.52
CA ASP A 44 -1.01 -0.86 -35.90
C ASP A 44 -0.62 0.62 -36.10
N LYS A 45 -0.69 1.45 -35.06
CA LYS A 45 -0.61 2.93 -35.16
C LYS A 45 0.52 3.54 -34.33
N ALA A 46 0.95 2.88 -33.26
CA ALA A 46 1.96 3.41 -32.36
C ALA A 46 3.37 2.89 -32.70
N PRO A 47 4.41 3.68 -32.42
CA PRO A 47 5.80 3.22 -32.52
C PRO A 47 6.04 2.00 -31.61
N PRO A 48 6.89 1.03 -32.02
CA PRO A 48 7.18 -0.18 -31.25
C PRO A 48 7.60 0.06 -29.79
N ILE A 49 8.34 1.15 -29.55
CA ILE A 49 8.81 1.54 -28.22
C ILE A 49 7.68 1.76 -27.20
N PHE A 50 6.48 2.12 -27.66
CA PHE A 50 5.33 2.28 -26.78
C PHE A 50 4.93 0.95 -26.15
N PHE A 51 5.00 -0.15 -26.92
CA PHE A 51 4.68 -1.49 -26.44
C PHE A 51 5.75 -2.01 -25.49
N ASP A 52 7.02 -1.74 -25.74
CA ASP A 52 8.11 -2.12 -24.83
C ASP A 52 7.91 -1.49 -23.44
N ILE A 53 7.61 -0.19 -23.41
CA ILE A 53 7.30 0.53 -22.16
C ILE A 53 6.05 -0.07 -21.51
N GLN A 54 5.01 -0.34 -22.29
CA GLN A 54 3.75 -0.88 -21.78
C GLN A 54 3.94 -2.28 -21.17
N VAL A 55 4.75 -3.14 -21.79
CA VAL A 55 5.08 -4.47 -21.27
C VAL A 55 5.87 -4.36 -19.96
N VAL A 56 6.92 -3.54 -19.93
CA VAL A 56 7.76 -3.37 -18.73
C VAL A 56 6.94 -2.82 -17.56
N THR A 57 6.13 -1.78 -17.81
CA THR A 57 5.27 -1.18 -16.78
C THR A 57 4.16 -2.11 -16.33
N THR A 58 3.58 -2.93 -17.21
CA THR A 58 2.62 -3.98 -16.86
C THR A 58 3.24 -5.00 -15.91
N LEU A 59 4.43 -5.50 -16.21
CA LEU A 59 5.15 -6.43 -15.33
C LEU A 59 5.43 -5.80 -13.96
N LEU A 60 5.79 -4.52 -13.92
CA LEU A 60 6.00 -3.78 -12.68
C LEU A 60 4.70 -3.65 -11.87
N PHE A 61 3.57 -3.35 -12.52
CA PHE A 61 2.27 -3.30 -11.85
C PHE A 61 1.83 -4.66 -11.31
N ILE A 62 2.07 -5.75 -12.05
CA ILE A 62 1.82 -7.11 -11.57
C ILE A 62 2.68 -7.41 -10.34
N ALA A 63 3.97 -7.06 -10.37
CA ALA A 63 4.84 -7.21 -9.21
C ALA A 63 4.34 -6.38 -8.01
N CYS A 64 3.87 -5.14 -8.24
CA CYS A 64 3.26 -4.32 -7.20
C CYS A 64 2.00 -4.97 -6.61
N LEU A 65 1.16 -5.65 -7.41
CA LEU A 65 0.00 -6.38 -6.92
C LEU A 65 0.39 -7.62 -6.09
N LEU A 66 1.42 -8.35 -6.49
CA LEU A 66 1.93 -9.50 -5.71
C LEU A 66 2.46 -9.07 -4.33
N PHE A 67 3.03 -7.86 -4.25
CA PHE A 67 3.54 -7.28 -3.00
C PHE A 67 2.65 -6.16 -2.44
N LEU A 68 1.35 -6.15 -2.78
CA LEU A 68 0.45 -5.03 -2.49
C LEU A 68 0.39 -4.67 -1.00
N LYS A 69 0.45 -5.68 -0.11
CA LYS A 69 0.51 -5.46 1.35
C LYS A 69 1.74 -4.65 1.76
N ARG A 70 2.92 -5.00 1.23
CA ARG A 70 4.17 -4.30 1.53
C ARG A 70 4.17 -2.90 0.92
N VAL A 71 3.63 -2.75 -0.29
CA VAL A 71 3.49 -1.45 -0.97
C VAL A 71 2.54 -0.54 -0.21
N ALA A 72 1.37 -1.04 0.21
CA ALA A 72 0.40 -0.28 0.99
C ALA A 72 1.00 0.16 2.34
N PHE A 73 1.70 -0.73 3.03
CA PHE A 73 2.41 -0.39 4.27
C PHE A 73 3.49 0.67 4.05
N PHE A 74 4.28 0.55 2.97
CA PHE A 74 5.28 1.56 2.61
C PHE A 74 4.65 2.93 2.32
N LEU A 75 3.54 2.96 1.57
CA LEU A 75 2.79 4.19 1.27
C LEU A 75 2.20 4.83 2.54
N VAL A 76 1.65 4.03 3.45
CA VAL A 76 1.17 4.51 4.76
C VAL A 76 2.34 5.06 5.59
N LYS A 77 3.46 4.36 5.64
CA LYS A 77 4.67 4.80 6.36
C LYS A 77 5.22 6.11 5.77
N LEU A 78 5.21 6.26 4.45
CA LEU A 78 5.64 7.49 3.77
C LEU A 78 4.68 8.66 4.07
N THR A 79 3.38 8.41 4.07
CA THR A 79 2.35 9.45 4.24
C THR A 79 2.16 9.85 5.71
N LYS A 80 2.14 8.89 6.64
CA LYS A 80 1.86 9.09 8.07
C LYS A 80 3.13 9.17 8.93
N GLY A 81 4.26 8.64 8.48
CA GLY A 81 5.54 8.68 9.21
C GLY A 81 6.14 10.08 9.38
N ARG A 82 5.67 11.07 8.59
CA ARG A 82 6.01 12.49 8.76
C ARG A 82 5.35 13.14 9.98
N ARG A 83 4.32 12.55 10.60
CA ARG A 83 3.68 13.09 11.81
C ARG A 83 4.33 12.53 13.08
N ALA A 84 4.85 13.42 13.93
CA ALA A 84 5.64 13.08 15.12
C ALA A 84 4.96 12.06 16.07
N GLY A 85 3.63 12.13 16.25
CA GLY A 85 2.89 11.20 17.12
C GLY A 85 2.66 9.79 16.55
N TYR A 86 2.86 9.58 15.24
CA TYR A 86 2.70 8.27 14.59
C TYR A 86 4.04 7.57 14.38
N ARG A 87 5.15 8.30 14.49
CA ARG A 87 6.50 7.82 14.16
C ARG A 87 7.00 6.76 15.14
N SER A 88 6.69 6.90 16.44
CA SER A 88 7.03 5.92 17.47
C SER A 88 6.27 4.59 17.29
N VAL A 89 4.97 4.67 17.00
CA VAL A 89 4.12 3.49 16.78
C VAL A 89 4.44 2.82 15.44
N LEU A 90 4.62 3.58 14.36
CA LEU A 90 4.99 3.04 13.03
C LEU A 90 6.41 2.49 12.96
N ALA A 91 7.32 2.89 13.85
CA ALA A 91 8.67 2.31 13.92
C ALA A 91 8.65 0.87 14.48
N GLN A 92 7.65 0.53 15.27
CA GLN A 92 7.52 -0.78 15.91
C GLN A 92 6.56 -1.73 15.17
N LEU A 93 5.71 -1.21 14.27
CA LEU A 93 4.86 -2.05 13.40
C LEU A 93 5.58 -2.48 12.12
N THR A 94 5.32 -3.71 11.72
CA THR A 94 5.73 -4.29 10.44
C THR A 94 4.52 -4.48 9.52
N ALA A 95 4.72 -4.64 8.22
CA ALA A 95 3.64 -4.91 7.26
C ALA A 95 2.81 -6.16 7.66
N ASP A 96 3.46 -7.18 8.24
CA ASP A 96 2.80 -8.41 8.72
C ASP A 96 1.97 -8.20 10.00
N ASP A 97 2.17 -7.08 10.70
CA ASP A 97 1.40 -6.73 11.90
C ASP A 97 0.05 -6.07 11.55
N MET A 98 -0.14 -5.64 10.30
CA MET A 98 -1.40 -5.06 9.82
C MET A 98 -2.57 -6.06 9.79
N ASP A 99 -2.26 -7.36 9.65
CA ASP A 99 -3.22 -8.45 9.61
C ASP A 99 -3.50 -9.05 11.01
N LYS A 100 -2.78 -8.61 12.05
CA LYS A 100 -2.91 -9.14 13.42
C LYS A 100 -4.06 -8.47 14.17
N ASN A 101 -4.63 -9.22 15.13
CA ASN A 101 -5.68 -8.73 16.02
C ASN A 101 -5.16 -7.60 16.90
N ASP A 102 -6.02 -6.60 17.14
CA ASP A 102 -5.67 -5.37 17.86
C ASP A 102 -5.11 -5.67 19.28
N ASP A 103 -5.59 -6.75 19.92
CA ASP A 103 -5.13 -7.23 21.23
C ASP A 103 -3.71 -7.82 21.22
N ALA A 104 -3.29 -8.43 20.09
CA ALA A 104 -1.95 -8.97 19.92
C ALA A 104 -0.92 -7.85 19.68
N LEU A 105 -1.35 -6.72 19.11
CA LEU A 105 -0.53 -5.53 18.94
C LEU A 105 -0.32 -4.80 20.27
N LEU A 106 -1.36 -4.74 21.11
CA LEU A 106 -1.29 -4.17 22.46
C LEU A 106 -0.31 -4.89 23.38
N GLN A 107 -0.19 -6.22 23.30
CA GLN A 107 0.79 -6.96 24.11
C GLN A 107 2.25 -6.62 23.75
N ARG A 108 2.49 -6.12 22.54
CA ARG A 108 3.83 -5.73 22.03
C ARG A 108 4.24 -4.31 22.40
N PHE A 109 3.28 -3.45 22.77
CA PHE A 109 3.55 -2.12 23.33
C PHE A 109 3.52 -2.26 24.85
N PRO A 110 4.68 -2.46 25.51
CA PRO A 110 4.70 -2.69 26.94
C PRO A 110 4.12 -1.48 27.66
N ARG A 111 3.34 -1.77 28.70
CA ARG A 111 2.94 -0.83 29.74
C ARG A 111 4.20 -0.10 30.23
N SER A 112 4.41 1.14 29.79
CA SER A 112 5.41 2.06 30.37
C SER A 112 4.77 3.40 30.62
#